data_AF-A0AA43J6J4-F1
#
_entry.id   AF-A0AA43J6J4-F1
#
_cell.length_a   1.000
_cell.length_b   1.000
_cell.length_c   1.000
_cell.angle_alpha   90.00
_cell.angle_beta   90.00
_cell.angle_gamma   90.00
#
_symmetry.space_group_name_H-M   'P 1'
#
loop_
_entity.id
_entity.type
_entity.pdbx_description
1 polymer ?
#
loop_
_entity_poly.entity_id
_entity_poly.type
_entity_poly.pdbx_seq_one_letter_code
_entity_poly.pdbx_strand_id
1 'polypeptide(L)'
;MRNAILISIFTAVLVVGSVAVYAGPPANGTYKSTNLDFDEGREASSWAAGNFVGVGNVLHAESWDGATFGTDWKVLCPQVASVFLVVDLVVGGTGQRIYQITYAGGTIVLGGTGPWAGGDAQYTGLIDTYTEVRTIQYVGGAVVGAVSNHAVSAHLQGYTASCMTWGIGNGVWLGNGVAPAGYPDYRDAACASGGSGHYGDIRDLTISVQGCAVATEQSTWGGVKSIYRD
;
A
#
# COMPACT_ATOMS: atom_id res chain seq x y z
N MET A 1 -5.44 75.67 12.13
CA MET A 1 -4.40 74.98 11.33
C MET A 1 -3.71 74.02 12.29
N ARG A 2 -3.76 72.68 12.22
CA ARG A 2 -3.98 71.71 11.14
C ARG A 2 -4.65 70.47 11.76
N ASN A 3 -5.67 69.93 11.08
CA ASN A 3 -6.25 68.62 11.38
C ASN A 3 -5.37 67.56 10.74
N ALA A 4 -4.87 66.58 11.52
CA ALA A 4 -4.18 65.41 10.99
C ALA A 4 -5.16 64.24 10.96
N ILE A 5 -5.58 63.87 9.76
CA ILE A 5 -6.47 62.73 9.48
C ILE A 5 -5.60 61.47 9.42
N LEU A 6 -5.82 60.55 10.35
CA LEU A 6 -5.27 59.19 10.34
C LEU A 6 -6.03 58.35 9.30
N ILE A 7 -5.33 57.88 8.27
CA ILE A 7 -5.84 56.88 7.33
C ILE A 7 -5.20 55.54 7.71
N SER A 8 -5.97 54.71 8.42
CA SER A 8 -5.61 53.31 8.68
C SER A 8 -5.95 52.48 7.45
N ILE A 9 -4.91 52.00 6.74
CA ILE A 9 -5.05 51.03 5.66
C ILE A 9 -5.17 49.63 6.29
N PHE A 10 -6.39 49.11 6.36
CA PHE A 10 -6.66 47.71 6.70
C PHE A 10 -6.31 46.84 5.50
N THR A 11 -5.20 46.11 5.58
CA THR A 11 -4.82 45.11 4.56
C THR A 11 -5.54 43.82 4.91
N ALA A 12 -6.64 43.51 4.23
CA ALA A 12 -7.34 42.24 4.35
C ALA A 12 -6.51 41.16 3.62
N VAL A 13 -5.74 40.38 4.37
CA VAL A 13 -5.09 39.18 3.86
C VAL A 13 -6.17 38.12 3.65
N LEU A 14 -6.56 37.92 2.39
CA LEU A 14 -7.43 36.83 1.97
C LEU A 14 -6.62 35.53 2.14
N VAL A 15 -6.86 34.79 3.21
CA VAL A 15 -6.37 33.41 3.37
C VAL A 15 -7.18 32.55 2.40
N VAL A 16 -6.70 32.45 1.16
CA VAL A 16 -7.23 31.47 0.19
C VAL A 16 -6.77 30.11 0.69
N GLY A 17 -7.64 29.43 1.43
CA GLY A 17 -7.43 28.02 1.75
C GLY A 17 -7.33 27.25 0.44
N SER A 18 -6.18 26.62 0.21
CA SER A 18 -5.96 25.73 -0.93
C SER A 18 -6.89 24.53 -0.79
N VAL A 19 -8.07 24.61 -1.39
CA VAL A 19 -8.90 23.42 -1.62
C VAL A 19 -8.12 22.53 -2.58
N ALA A 20 -7.89 21.27 -2.20
CA ALA A 20 -7.29 20.30 -3.11
C ALA A 20 -8.23 20.17 -4.32
N VAL A 21 -7.76 20.59 -5.49
CA VAL A 21 -8.49 20.42 -6.74
C VAL A 21 -8.12 19.05 -7.28
N TYR A 22 -9.04 18.11 -7.09
CA TYR A 22 -9.01 16.77 -7.68
C TYR A 22 -9.48 16.90 -9.14
N ALA A 23 -8.62 16.61 -10.10
CA ALA A 23 -8.87 16.72 -11.53
C ALA A 23 -9.80 15.59 -12.02
N GLY A 24 -9.65 14.37 -11.51
CA GLY A 24 -10.54 13.28 -11.85
C GLY A 24 -10.14 11.92 -11.25
N PRO A 25 -11.13 11.06 -10.95
CA PRO A 25 -10.87 9.76 -10.34
C PRO A 25 -9.96 8.92 -11.23
N PRO A 26 -9.18 8.01 -10.65
CA PRO A 26 -8.38 7.11 -11.47
C PRO A 26 -9.29 6.25 -12.34
N ALA A 27 -8.82 5.93 -13.53
CA ALA A 27 -9.57 5.11 -14.47
C ALA A 27 -9.80 3.71 -13.87
N ASN A 28 -11.03 3.23 -14.01
CA ASN A 28 -11.35 1.86 -13.61
C ASN A 28 -10.68 0.88 -14.58
N GLY A 29 -10.10 -0.17 -14.04
CA GLY A 29 -9.38 -1.15 -14.83
C GLY A 29 -8.70 -2.22 -13.99
N THR A 30 -8.14 -3.21 -14.66
CA THR A 30 -7.20 -4.17 -14.08
C THR A 30 -5.92 -4.09 -14.89
N TYR A 31 -4.85 -3.73 -14.22
CA TYR A 31 -3.54 -3.42 -14.76
C TYR A 31 -2.56 -4.46 -14.26
N LYS A 32 -1.60 -4.84 -15.12
CA LYS A 32 -0.60 -5.84 -14.78
C LYS A 32 0.80 -5.40 -15.16
N SER A 33 1.77 -5.63 -14.27
CA SER A 33 3.17 -5.40 -14.60
C SER A 33 3.65 -6.32 -15.74
N THR A 34 3.08 -7.53 -15.84
CA THR A 34 3.39 -8.47 -16.93
C THR A 34 2.88 -8.03 -18.30
N ASN A 35 1.94 -7.08 -18.35
CA ASN A 35 1.51 -6.42 -19.58
C ASN A 35 2.35 -5.17 -19.90
N LEU A 36 3.33 -4.84 -19.05
CA LEU A 36 4.07 -3.58 -19.07
C LEU A 36 3.15 -2.35 -18.86
N ASP A 37 2.05 -2.52 -18.14
CA ASP A 37 1.16 -1.40 -17.82
C ASP A 37 1.82 -0.42 -16.82
N PHE A 38 2.71 -0.94 -15.98
CA PHE A 38 3.48 -0.21 -14.96
C PHE A 38 4.68 -1.06 -14.50
N ASP A 39 5.64 -0.44 -13.82
CA ASP A 39 6.88 -1.09 -13.37
C ASP A 39 6.68 -2.02 -12.17
N GLU A 40 7.47 -3.09 -12.16
CA GLU A 40 7.68 -3.93 -10.99
C GLU A 40 8.42 -3.17 -9.89
N GLY A 41 8.53 -3.75 -8.69
CA GLY A 41 9.04 -3.01 -7.55
C GLY A 41 10.05 -3.74 -6.71
N ARG A 42 10.44 -3.07 -5.64
CA ARG A 42 11.34 -3.56 -4.62
C ARG A 42 10.76 -3.24 -3.25
N GLU A 43 11.16 -4.04 -2.28
CA GLU A 43 10.73 -3.90 -0.91
C GLU A 43 11.90 -3.91 0.06
N ALA A 44 11.68 -3.21 1.17
CA ALA A 44 12.49 -3.28 2.37
C ALA A 44 11.53 -3.38 3.56
N SER A 45 11.65 -4.45 4.33
CA SER A 45 10.83 -4.66 5.51
C SER A 45 11.69 -4.75 6.76
N SER A 46 11.46 -3.83 7.69
CA SER A 46 12.21 -3.68 8.93
C SER A 46 11.77 -4.69 9.98
N TRP A 47 12.68 -5.10 10.85
CA TRP A 47 12.40 -6.05 11.93
C TRP A 47 12.27 -5.33 13.27
N ALA A 48 11.04 -5.21 13.78
CA ALA A 48 10.80 -4.58 15.08
C ALA A 48 11.33 -5.43 16.25
N ALA A 49 11.29 -6.75 16.11
CA ALA A 49 11.72 -7.71 17.14
C ALA A 49 12.90 -8.59 16.69
N GLY A 50 13.74 -8.07 15.77
CA GLY A 50 14.95 -8.75 15.30
C GLY A 50 14.71 -10.07 14.55
N ASN A 51 13.48 -10.34 14.11
CA ASN A 51 13.13 -11.53 13.36
C ASN A 51 12.26 -11.19 12.15
N PHE A 52 12.29 -12.06 11.15
CA PHE A 52 11.71 -11.78 9.84
C PHE A 52 10.17 -11.88 9.79
N VAL A 53 9.54 -12.51 10.79
CA VAL A 53 8.07 -12.66 10.93
C VAL A 53 7.62 -12.14 12.29
N GLY A 54 8.08 -10.94 12.63
CA GLY A 54 7.78 -10.28 13.89
C GLY A 54 6.55 -9.41 13.78
N VAL A 55 5.67 -9.49 14.76
CA VAL A 55 4.67 -8.42 14.98
C VAL A 55 5.41 -7.08 15.15
N GLY A 56 4.91 -6.05 14.48
CA GLY A 56 5.52 -4.73 14.41
C GLY A 56 6.51 -4.55 13.26
N ASN A 57 6.87 -5.60 12.52
CA ASN A 57 7.69 -5.45 11.31
C ASN A 57 6.97 -4.52 10.33
N VAL A 58 7.72 -3.60 9.69
CA VAL A 58 7.13 -2.57 8.83
C VAL A 58 7.57 -2.79 7.41
N LEU A 59 6.64 -2.85 6.47
CA LEU A 59 6.93 -2.97 5.05
C LEU A 59 7.03 -1.58 4.41
N HIS A 60 7.98 -1.45 3.49
CA HIS A 60 8.06 -0.33 2.57
C HIS A 60 8.38 -0.87 1.18
N ALA A 61 7.48 -0.64 0.23
CA ALA A 61 7.61 -1.15 -1.11
C ALA A 61 7.27 -0.05 -2.12
N GLU A 62 8.05 0.03 -3.20
CA GLU A 62 7.84 1.02 -4.26
C GLU A 62 8.19 0.44 -5.63
N SER A 63 7.55 0.94 -6.69
CA SER A 63 7.92 0.63 -8.07
C SER A 63 9.36 1.08 -8.37
N TRP A 64 10.05 0.41 -9.29
CA TRP A 64 11.44 0.71 -9.63
C TRP A 64 11.70 0.60 -11.14
N ASP A 65 11.97 1.74 -11.78
CA ASP A 65 12.22 1.86 -13.22
C ASP A 65 13.69 1.65 -13.62
N GLY A 66 14.58 1.36 -12.66
CA GLY A 66 16.03 1.28 -12.86
C GLY A 66 16.81 2.55 -12.48
N ALA A 67 16.12 3.66 -12.20
CA ALA A 67 16.69 4.96 -11.85
C ALA A 67 15.95 5.67 -10.69
N THR A 68 14.62 5.59 -10.64
CA THR A 68 13.72 6.32 -9.74
C THR A 68 12.75 5.36 -9.06
N PHE A 69 12.49 5.63 -7.77
CA PHE A 69 11.54 4.87 -6.96
C PHE A 69 10.16 5.51 -6.91
N GLY A 70 9.15 4.65 -6.99
CA GLY A 70 7.76 4.98 -6.69
C GLY A 70 7.12 5.94 -7.67
N THR A 71 7.53 5.87 -8.93
CA THR A 71 6.92 6.60 -10.06
C THR A 71 5.49 6.12 -10.30
N ASP A 72 5.27 4.81 -10.28
CA ASP A 72 3.97 4.20 -10.56
C ASP A 72 3.22 3.85 -9.28
N TRP A 73 3.86 3.24 -8.29
CA TRP A 73 3.17 2.85 -7.07
C TRP A 73 4.07 2.82 -5.84
N LYS A 74 3.45 2.99 -4.67
CA LYS A 74 4.08 2.86 -3.35
C LYS A 74 3.13 2.19 -2.36
N VAL A 75 3.69 1.39 -1.46
CA VAL A 75 3.07 0.87 -0.24
C VAL A 75 3.94 1.30 0.93
N LEU A 76 3.37 2.13 1.79
CA LEU A 76 4.11 2.79 2.87
C LEU A 76 3.57 2.36 4.22
N CYS A 77 4.46 1.75 5.00
CA CYS A 77 4.31 1.52 6.42
C CYS A 77 3.11 0.69 6.91
N PRO A 78 2.57 -0.30 6.18
CA PRO A 78 1.76 -1.31 6.83
C PRO A 78 2.65 -2.11 7.79
N GLN A 79 2.11 -2.40 8.98
CA GLN A 79 2.84 -3.09 10.04
C GLN A 79 2.25 -4.47 10.27
N VAL A 80 3.10 -5.48 10.46
CA VAL A 80 2.66 -6.82 10.81
C VAL A 80 1.88 -6.76 12.12
N ALA A 81 0.58 -7.05 12.04
CA ALA A 81 -0.32 -7.07 13.18
C ALA A 81 -0.44 -8.47 13.78
N SER A 82 -0.46 -9.51 12.94
CA SER A 82 -0.49 -10.89 13.40
C SER A 82 0.22 -11.83 12.43
N VAL A 83 0.71 -12.95 12.97
CA VAL A 83 1.38 -14.02 12.22
C VAL A 83 0.82 -15.35 12.68
N PHE A 84 0.38 -16.16 11.72
CA PHE A 84 -0.14 -17.50 11.95
C PHE A 84 0.64 -18.52 11.13
N LEU A 85 1.19 -19.54 11.78
CA LEU A 85 1.85 -20.67 11.11
C LEU A 85 0.77 -21.62 10.59
N VAL A 86 0.60 -21.67 9.26
CA VAL A 86 -0.40 -22.50 8.58
C VAL A 86 0.11 -23.93 8.44
N VAL A 87 1.37 -24.07 8.02
CA VAL A 87 1.98 -25.38 7.76
C VAL A 87 3.44 -25.37 8.23
N ASP A 88 3.85 -26.41 8.96
CA ASP A 88 5.25 -26.72 9.22
C ASP A 88 5.61 -28.09 8.63
N LEU A 89 6.42 -28.08 7.58
CA LEU A 89 6.95 -29.29 6.93
C LEU A 89 8.45 -29.44 7.18
N VAL A 90 9.02 -28.72 8.15
CA VAL A 90 10.45 -28.78 8.44
C VAL A 90 10.75 -30.02 9.27
N VAL A 91 11.53 -30.94 8.70
CA VAL A 91 12.01 -32.16 9.35
C VAL A 91 13.52 -32.16 9.36
N GLY A 92 14.14 -32.30 10.52
CA GLY A 92 15.61 -32.26 10.65
C GLY A 92 16.23 -30.94 10.20
N GLY A 93 15.48 -29.83 10.28
CA GLY A 93 15.94 -28.50 9.85
C GLY A 93 15.78 -28.22 8.34
N THR A 94 15.26 -29.16 7.56
CA THR A 94 15.04 -28.99 6.12
C THR A 94 13.57 -29.14 5.79
N GLY A 95 13.06 -28.28 4.90
CA GLY A 95 11.66 -28.29 4.49
C GLY A 95 11.13 -26.87 4.32
N GLN A 96 9.84 -26.67 4.52
CA GLN A 96 9.23 -25.35 4.39
C GLN A 96 8.21 -25.06 5.48
N ARG A 97 8.06 -23.77 5.79
CA ARG A 97 6.99 -23.24 6.63
C ARG A 97 6.15 -22.27 5.84
N ILE A 98 4.83 -22.33 6.00
CA ILE A 98 3.88 -21.41 5.37
C ILE A 98 3.21 -20.60 6.47
N TYR A 99 3.30 -19.28 6.34
CA TYR A 99 2.71 -18.32 7.26
C TYR A 99 1.60 -17.55 6.56
N GLN A 100 0.53 -17.28 7.30
CA GLN A 100 -0.41 -16.22 6.99
C GLN A 100 -0.10 -15.04 7.89
N ILE A 101 0.15 -13.88 7.29
CA ILE A 101 0.55 -12.65 7.97
C ILE A 101 -0.54 -11.62 7.67
N THR A 102 -0.99 -10.90 8.70
CA THR A 102 -1.91 -9.77 8.52
C THR A 102 -1.19 -8.50 8.88
N TYR A 103 -1.41 -7.45 8.09
CA TYR A 103 -0.88 -6.13 8.36
C TYR A 103 -1.99 -5.18 8.80
N ALA A 104 -1.62 -4.14 9.54
CA ALA A 104 -2.49 -3.05 9.94
C ALA A 104 -1.89 -1.70 9.54
N GLY A 105 -2.79 -0.77 9.21
CA GLY A 105 -2.42 0.59 8.80
C GLY A 105 -1.68 0.62 7.47
N GLY A 106 -0.98 1.73 7.25
CA GLY A 106 -0.25 2.01 6.03
C GLY A 106 -1.09 2.68 4.94
N THR A 107 -0.40 3.14 3.92
CA THR A 107 -0.98 3.88 2.79
C THR A 107 -0.49 3.32 1.48
N ILE A 108 -1.28 3.50 0.43
CA ILE A 108 -0.86 3.29 -0.95
C ILE A 108 -0.80 4.62 -1.69
N VAL A 109 0.08 4.70 -2.68
CA VAL A 109 0.15 5.81 -3.62
C VAL A 109 0.21 5.22 -5.02
N LEU A 110 -0.58 5.76 -5.94
CA LEU A 110 -0.50 5.48 -7.36
C LEU A 110 -0.10 6.75 -8.10
N GLY A 111 0.89 6.66 -8.99
CA GLY A 111 1.36 7.76 -9.81
C GLY A 111 0.29 8.24 -10.78
N GLY A 112 0.16 9.55 -10.94
CA GLY A 112 -0.84 10.16 -11.83
C GLY A 112 -0.64 9.89 -13.32
N THR A 113 0.59 9.52 -13.70
CA THR A 113 0.98 9.18 -15.07
C THR A 113 0.85 7.70 -15.40
N GLY A 114 0.41 6.89 -14.42
CA GLY A 114 0.20 5.45 -14.61
C GLY A 114 -1.00 5.12 -15.51
N PRO A 115 -1.26 3.84 -15.76
CA PRO A 115 -2.32 3.38 -16.68
C PRO A 115 -3.75 3.64 -16.16
N TRP A 116 -3.86 3.98 -14.87
CA TRP A 116 -5.08 4.45 -14.19
C TRP A 116 -5.22 5.98 -14.19
N ALA A 117 -4.44 6.71 -15.01
CA ALA A 117 -4.48 8.17 -15.05
C ALA A 117 -5.91 8.72 -15.22
N GLY A 118 -6.25 9.70 -14.38
CA GLY A 118 -7.53 10.42 -14.39
C GLY A 118 -7.37 11.94 -14.24
N GLY A 119 -6.13 12.45 -14.26
CA GLY A 119 -5.79 13.88 -14.25
C GLY A 119 -5.06 14.38 -13.01
N ASP A 120 -5.09 13.63 -11.90
CA ASP A 120 -4.33 13.99 -10.71
C ASP A 120 -2.84 13.64 -10.87
N ALA A 121 -1.97 14.35 -10.15
CA ALA A 121 -0.55 14.03 -10.11
C ALA A 121 -0.25 12.71 -9.37
N GLN A 122 -1.10 12.34 -8.41
CA GLN A 122 -1.02 11.10 -7.65
C GLN A 122 -2.36 10.78 -6.99
N TYR A 123 -2.64 9.50 -6.78
CA TYR A 123 -3.78 9.00 -6.04
C TYR A 123 -3.30 8.34 -4.76
N THR A 124 -3.65 8.91 -3.60
CA THR A 124 -3.32 8.32 -2.30
C THR A 124 -4.48 7.52 -1.76
N GLY A 125 -4.20 6.44 -1.02
CA GLY A 125 -5.21 5.61 -0.39
C GLY A 125 -4.79 5.10 0.98
N LEU A 126 -5.76 4.81 1.83
CA LEU A 126 -5.53 4.14 3.11
C LEU A 126 -5.83 2.66 2.94
N ILE A 127 -4.96 1.82 3.50
CA ILE A 127 -5.12 0.37 3.44
C ILE A 127 -6.26 -0.05 4.38
N ASP A 128 -7.24 -0.77 3.83
CA ASP A 128 -8.36 -1.34 4.58
C ASP A 128 -8.02 -2.74 5.08
N THR A 129 -7.51 -3.58 4.18
CA THR A 129 -7.10 -4.95 4.49
C THR A 129 -5.78 -5.24 3.82
N TYR A 130 -4.92 -5.98 4.51
CA TYR A 130 -3.69 -6.48 3.94
C TYR A 130 -3.33 -7.82 4.58
N THR A 131 -3.37 -8.86 3.75
CA THR A 131 -2.90 -10.19 4.09
C THR A 131 -1.75 -10.62 3.18
N GLU A 132 -0.86 -11.44 3.72
CA GLU A 132 0.24 -12.06 2.99
C GLU A 132 0.29 -13.55 3.33
N VAL A 133 0.48 -14.38 2.32
CA VAL A 133 0.87 -15.78 2.49
C VAL A 133 2.33 -15.90 2.11
N ARG A 134 3.17 -16.24 3.07
CA ARG A 134 4.61 -16.40 2.89
C ARG A 134 5.03 -17.85 3.05
N THR A 135 5.70 -18.39 2.04
CA THR A 135 6.34 -19.71 2.10
C THR A 135 7.84 -19.54 2.26
N ILE A 136 8.43 -20.24 3.22
CA ILE A 136 9.84 -20.09 3.61
C ILE A 136 10.51 -21.43 3.56
N GLN A 137 11.62 -21.49 2.85
CA GLN A 137 12.41 -22.70 2.67
C GLN A 137 13.58 -22.72 3.64
N TYR A 138 13.79 -23.87 4.26
CA TYR A 138 14.85 -24.14 5.20
C TYR A 138 15.73 -25.29 4.72
N VAL A 139 17.04 -25.17 4.94
CA VAL A 139 18.03 -26.24 4.79
C VAL A 139 18.96 -26.20 5.99
N GLY A 140 19.06 -27.32 6.72
CA GLY A 140 19.93 -27.40 7.91
C GLY A 140 19.61 -26.38 9.00
N GLY A 141 18.34 -25.95 9.10
CA GLY A 141 17.85 -24.96 10.05
C GLY A 141 18.01 -23.50 9.60
N ALA A 142 18.69 -23.24 8.48
CA ALA A 142 18.86 -21.90 7.92
C ALA A 142 17.80 -21.60 6.86
N VAL A 143 17.33 -20.35 6.81
CA VAL A 143 16.46 -19.86 5.73
C VAL A 143 17.27 -19.73 4.45
N VAL A 144 16.80 -20.37 3.36
CA VAL A 144 17.46 -20.33 2.04
C VAL A 144 16.65 -19.61 0.97
N GLY A 145 15.38 -19.33 1.25
CA GLY A 145 14.49 -18.66 0.30
C GLY A 145 13.13 -18.38 0.92
N ALA A 146 12.44 -17.37 0.39
CA ALA A 146 11.06 -17.11 0.70
C ALA A 146 10.33 -16.55 -0.52
N VAL A 147 9.06 -16.93 -0.67
CA VAL A 147 8.14 -16.37 -1.65
C VAL A 147 6.90 -15.90 -0.91
N SER A 148 6.43 -14.71 -1.26
CA SER A 148 5.26 -14.09 -0.66
C SER A 148 4.19 -13.80 -1.71
N ASN A 149 2.92 -14.02 -1.35
CA ASN A 149 1.77 -13.58 -2.12
C ASN A 149 0.95 -12.60 -1.27
N HIS A 150 0.79 -11.39 -1.79
CA HIS A 150 0.17 -10.26 -1.10
C HIS A 150 -1.22 -9.96 -1.68
N ALA A 151 -2.20 -9.78 -0.78
CA ALA A 151 -3.52 -9.28 -1.11
C ALA A 151 -3.81 -8.01 -0.29
N VAL A 152 -3.99 -6.88 -0.97
CA VAL A 152 -4.22 -5.57 -0.35
C VAL A 152 -5.51 -4.97 -0.89
N SER A 153 -6.31 -4.35 -0.02
CA SER A 153 -7.38 -3.45 -0.43
C SER A 153 -7.18 -2.08 0.21
N ALA A 154 -7.51 -1.03 -0.53
CA ALA A 154 -7.41 0.35 -0.06
C ALA A 154 -8.53 1.22 -0.64
N HIS A 155 -8.98 2.21 0.13
CA HIS A 155 -9.87 3.25 -0.36
C HIS A 155 -9.07 4.50 -0.75
N LEU A 156 -9.39 5.08 -1.90
CA LEU A 156 -8.68 6.24 -2.41
C LEU A 156 -9.22 7.54 -1.79
N GLN A 157 -8.30 8.33 -1.25
CA GLN A 157 -8.61 9.61 -0.65
C GLN A 157 -9.04 10.61 -1.73
N GLY A 158 -10.08 11.40 -1.45
CA GLY A 158 -10.68 12.30 -2.45
C GLY A 158 -11.65 11.60 -3.42
N TYR A 159 -11.63 10.26 -3.50
CA TYR A 159 -12.45 9.46 -4.40
C TYR A 159 -13.13 8.33 -3.65
N THR A 160 -14.08 8.67 -2.76
CA THR A 160 -14.71 7.71 -1.81
C THR A 160 -15.48 6.57 -2.47
N ALA A 161 -15.81 6.69 -3.75
CA ALA A 161 -16.42 5.62 -4.54
C ALA A 161 -15.40 4.71 -5.24
N SER A 162 -14.11 5.03 -5.20
CA SER A 162 -13.02 4.31 -5.87
C SER A 162 -12.16 3.56 -4.87
N CYS A 163 -12.12 2.24 -5.03
CA CYS A 163 -11.28 1.36 -4.25
C CYS A 163 -10.24 0.71 -5.14
N MET A 164 -9.06 0.48 -4.56
CA MET A 164 -7.97 -0.25 -5.18
C MET A 164 -7.85 -1.62 -4.50
N THR A 165 -7.72 -2.66 -5.31
CA THR A 165 -7.29 -3.97 -4.85
C THR A 165 -6.01 -4.36 -5.54
N TRP A 166 -5.00 -4.67 -4.74
CA TRP A 166 -3.75 -5.27 -5.18
C TRP A 166 -3.89 -6.78 -5.04
N GLY A 167 -4.03 -7.46 -6.17
CA GLY A 167 -4.43 -8.86 -6.19
C GLY A 167 -3.30 -9.84 -5.92
N ILE A 168 -2.09 -9.57 -6.45
CA ILE A 168 -0.95 -10.49 -6.38
C ILE A 168 0.32 -9.66 -6.51
N GLY A 169 1.32 -9.92 -5.67
CA GLY A 169 2.72 -9.58 -5.93
C GLY A 169 3.54 -10.75 -5.43
N ASN A 170 4.40 -11.31 -6.27
CA ASN A 170 5.35 -12.35 -5.87
C ASN A 170 6.58 -11.65 -5.27
N GLY A 171 6.67 -11.66 -3.95
CA GLY A 171 7.85 -11.17 -3.23
C GLY A 171 8.97 -12.21 -3.28
N VAL A 172 10.16 -11.83 -3.73
CA VAL A 172 11.37 -12.67 -3.70
C VAL A 172 12.34 -12.11 -2.68
N TRP A 173 12.58 -12.85 -1.61
CA TRP A 173 13.56 -12.47 -0.60
C TRP A 173 14.99 -12.62 -1.13
N LEU A 174 15.80 -11.56 -0.99
CA LEU A 174 17.17 -11.53 -1.51
C LEU A 174 18.24 -11.48 -0.42
N GLY A 175 17.93 -10.87 0.72
CA GLY A 175 18.90 -10.75 1.80
C GLY A 175 18.40 -10.03 3.04
N ASN A 176 19.29 -9.95 4.03
CA ASN A 176 19.05 -9.32 5.33
C ASN A 176 20.07 -8.21 5.60
N GLY A 177 19.75 -7.33 6.55
CA GLY A 177 20.65 -6.30 7.06
C GLY A 177 20.27 -4.91 6.56
N VAL A 178 21.27 -4.18 6.05
CA VAL A 178 21.10 -2.89 5.39
C VAL A 178 20.80 -3.15 3.92
N ALA A 179 19.74 -2.55 3.38
CA ALA A 179 19.38 -2.73 1.99
C ALA A 179 20.45 -2.09 1.09
N PRO A 180 20.89 -2.75 0.00
CA PRO A 180 21.89 -2.18 -0.89
C PRO A 180 21.29 -1.01 -1.70
N ALA A 181 22.17 -0.26 -2.38
CA ALA A 181 21.73 0.80 -3.27
C ALA A 181 20.72 0.28 -4.31
N GLY A 182 19.67 1.05 -4.55
CA GLY A 182 18.55 0.63 -5.39
C GLY A 182 17.55 -0.27 -4.65
N TYR A 183 17.43 -0.20 -3.32
CA TYR A 183 16.26 -0.71 -2.60
C TYR A 183 15.64 0.43 -1.79
N PRO A 184 14.33 0.38 -1.46
CA PRO A 184 13.73 1.38 -0.60
C PRO A 184 14.42 1.40 0.77
N ASP A 185 14.43 2.56 1.42
CA ASP A 185 14.88 2.67 2.80
C ASP A 185 13.96 1.86 3.74
N TYR A 186 14.52 1.31 4.81
CA TYR A 186 13.72 0.77 5.89
C TYR A 186 12.86 1.85 6.55
N ARG A 187 11.67 1.43 7.00
CA ARG A 187 10.76 2.27 7.78
C ARG A 187 10.61 1.70 9.18
N ASP A 188 10.54 2.55 10.19
CA ASP A 188 10.22 2.14 11.57
C ASP A 188 8.70 2.15 11.84
N ALA A 189 8.31 1.81 13.07
CA ALA A 189 6.90 1.79 13.49
C ALA A 189 6.23 3.17 13.51
N ALA A 190 6.99 4.27 13.45
CA ALA A 190 6.48 5.62 13.26
C ALA A 190 6.50 6.04 11.78
N CYS A 191 6.81 5.12 10.87
CA CYS A 191 7.02 5.36 9.44
C CYS A 191 8.20 6.31 9.13
N ALA A 192 9.12 6.51 10.06
CA ALA A 192 10.34 7.25 9.82
C ALA A 192 11.38 6.38 9.11
N SER A 193 12.30 6.99 8.34
CA SER A 193 13.42 6.26 7.75
C SER A 193 14.33 5.72 8.84
N GLY A 194 14.65 4.42 8.78
CA GLY A 194 15.60 3.79 9.69
C GLY A 194 15.31 2.32 9.95
N GLY A 195 16.30 1.65 10.54
CA GLY A 195 16.24 0.25 10.93
C GLY A 195 17.03 -0.69 10.01
N SER A 196 16.80 -1.99 10.22
CA SER A 196 17.37 -3.07 9.44
C SER A 196 16.33 -4.19 9.34
N GLY A 197 16.43 -5.01 8.31
CA GLY A 197 15.53 -6.16 8.19
C GLY A 197 15.86 -6.97 6.96
N HIS A 198 14.87 -7.18 6.09
CA HIS A 198 15.08 -7.88 4.83
C HIS A 198 14.73 -6.99 3.64
N TYR A 199 15.26 -7.35 2.47
CA TYR A 199 14.93 -6.69 1.22
C TYR A 199 14.68 -7.73 0.13
N GLY A 200 13.90 -7.33 -0.87
CA GLY A 200 13.42 -8.23 -1.90
C GLY A 200 12.85 -7.50 -3.10
N ASP A 201 12.56 -8.28 -4.13
CA ASP A 201 11.89 -7.81 -5.34
C ASP A 201 10.40 -8.14 -5.27
N ILE A 202 9.56 -7.29 -5.87
CA ILE A 202 8.12 -7.55 -6.04
C ILE A 202 7.84 -7.66 -7.53
N ARG A 203 7.34 -8.83 -7.95
CA ARG A 203 7.12 -9.19 -9.35
C ARG A 203 5.67 -9.61 -9.60
N ASP A 204 5.26 -9.67 -10.86
CA ASP A 204 3.93 -10.16 -11.29
C ASP A 204 2.73 -9.45 -10.64
N LEU A 205 2.78 -8.11 -10.60
CA LEU A 205 1.76 -7.34 -9.92
C LEU A 205 0.46 -7.29 -10.71
N THR A 206 -0.67 -7.38 -10.01
CA THR A 206 -2.00 -7.03 -10.55
C THR A 206 -2.66 -5.98 -9.65
N ILE A 207 -2.97 -4.81 -10.23
CA ILE A 207 -3.68 -3.72 -9.57
C ILE A 207 -5.03 -3.56 -10.25
N SER A 208 -6.11 -3.63 -9.49
CA SER A 208 -7.45 -3.30 -9.98
C SER A 208 -7.97 -2.04 -9.30
N VAL A 209 -8.40 -1.08 -10.10
CA VAL A 209 -9.12 0.12 -9.65
C VAL A 209 -10.56 -0.03 -10.08
N GLN A 210 -11.48 0.04 -9.12
CA GLN A 210 -12.91 -0.17 -9.39
C GLN A 210 -13.76 0.56 -8.36
N GLY A 211 -15.07 0.55 -8.59
CA GLY A 211 -16.02 1.01 -7.58
C GLY A 211 -15.84 0.22 -6.28
N CYS A 212 -15.84 0.90 -5.13
CA CYS A 212 -15.91 0.23 -3.84
C CYS A 212 -17.17 -0.64 -3.80
N ALA A 213 -17.02 -1.92 -3.46
CA ALA A 213 -18.16 -2.78 -3.25
C ALA A 213 -18.93 -2.27 -2.03
N VAL A 214 -19.97 -1.47 -2.26
CA VAL A 214 -20.97 -1.17 -1.24
C VAL A 214 -21.72 -2.47 -1.00
N ALA A 215 -21.76 -2.93 0.26
CA ALA A 215 -22.65 -4.02 0.61
C ALA A 215 -24.07 -3.60 0.16
N THR A 216 -24.64 -4.34 -0.79
CA THR A 216 -26.03 -4.13 -1.19
C THR A 216 -26.86 -4.22 0.08
N GLU A 217 -27.51 -3.12 0.48
CA GLU A 217 -28.43 -3.19 1.60
C GLU A 217 -29.42 -4.31 1.31
N GLN A 218 -29.64 -5.17 2.30
CA GLN A 218 -30.62 -6.24 2.19
C GLN A 218 -31.99 -5.55 2.20
N SER A 219 -32.47 -5.11 1.03
CA SER A 219 -33.82 -4.59 0.88
C SER A 219 -34.76 -5.73 1.24
N THR A 220 -35.32 -5.70 2.45
CA THR A 220 -36.36 -6.66 2.81
C THR A 220 -37.51 -6.46 1.84
N TRP A 221 -38.08 -7.55 1.33
CA TRP A 221 -39.25 -7.51 0.44
C TRP A 221 -40.41 -6.66 1.00
N GLY A 222 -40.43 -6.39 2.31
CA GLY A 222 -41.38 -5.49 2.97
C GLY A 222 -41.24 -4.02 2.55
N GLY A 223 -40.02 -3.50 2.38
CA GLY A 223 -39.78 -2.11 1.96
C GLY A 223 -40.09 -1.85 0.48
N VAL A 224 -39.95 -2.85 -0.38
CA VAL A 224 -40.35 -2.76 -1.79
C VAL A 224 -41.87 -2.70 -1.93
N LYS A 225 -42.61 -3.48 -1.11
CA LYS A 225 -44.08 -3.52 -1.15
C LYS A 225 -44.76 -2.23 -0.67
N SER A 226 -44.13 -1.43 0.18
CA SER A 226 -44.68 -0.14 0.60
C SER A 226 -44.66 0.92 -0.51
N ILE A 227 -43.84 0.73 -1.55
CA ILE A 227 -43.75 1.65 -2.71
C ILE A 227 -44.87 1.37 -3.73
N TYR A 228 -45.46 0.17 -3.73
CA TYR A 228 -46.56 -0.24 -4.61
C TYR A 228 -47.93 -0.22 -3.93
N ARG A 229 -48.08 0.55 -2.84
CA ARG A 229 -49.31 0.65 -2.04
C ARG A 229 -50.04 1.99 -2.16
N ASP A 230 -49.80 2.70 -3.26
CA ASP A 230 -50.64 3.82 -3.70
C ASP A 230 -51.80 3.30 -4.58
#